data_AF-A0A9D1QQ08-F1
#
_entry.id   AF-A0A9D1QQ08-F1
#
_cell.length_a   1.000
_cell.length_b   1.000
_cell.length_c   1.000
_cell.angle_alpha   90.00
_cell.angle_beta   90.00
_cell.angle_gamma   90.00
#
_symmetry.space_group_name_H-M   'P 1'
#
loop_
_entity.id
_entity.type
_entity.pdbx_description
1 polymer ?
#
loop_
_entity_poly.entity_id
_entity_poly.type
_entity_poly.pdbx_seq_one_letter_code
_entity_poly.pdbx_strand_id
1 'polypeptide(L)'
;MTNRQRLWRIFGPVIVACVLVALVLVIPWHEHHSNKTIQRAAVSISPTVFKNKSIKTQAIGKKHPYYVPFFGSSELNRMDRFHPAVMAARYHHYRPFLFGAKGTQSLPQLFNMNMMSAQMKNGKAVFIISPQWFVKQGVLPAAFKYYDGTYANLLWLKQANPRSPYDRYTAKRLNQLLGDNGTVGSDARKIAAGKSLNSWDRSLINFKIDLLQNQDNLFSGLNINS
;
A
#
# COMPACT_ATOMS: atom_id res chain seq x y z
N MET A 1 31.49 2.09 -43.26
CA MET A 1 30.77 1.98 -41.96
C MET A 1 30.08 0.64 -41.91
N THR A 2 30.32 -0.16 -40.87
CA THR A 2 29.77 -1.53 -40.77
C THR A 2 28.32 -1.49 -40.30
N ASN A 3 27.48 -2.44 -40.72
CA ASN A 3 26.05 -2.51 -40.33
C ASN A 3 25.85 -2.46 -38.80
N ARG A 4 26.82 -2.99 -38.03
CA ARG A 4 26.86 -2.93 -36.56
C ARG A 4 26.96 -1.50 -36.01
N GLN A 5 27.74 -0.61 -36.64
CA GLN A 5 27.88 0.79 -36.23
C GLN A 5 26.60 1.60 -36.52
N ARG A 6 25.89 1.27 -37.62
CA ARG A 6 24.62 1.90 -37.97
C ARG A 6 23.51 1.47 -37.02
N LEU A 7 23.46 0.18 -36.68
CA LEU A 7 22.49 -0.37 -35.73
C LEU A 7 22.68 0.20 -34.31
N TRP A 8 23.92 0.35 -33.85
CA TRP A 8 24.22 0.96 -32.54
C TRP A 8 23.90 2.45 -32.47
N ARG A 9 24.04 3.22 -33.57
CA ARG A 9 23.61 4.63 -33.58
C ARG A 9 22.10 4.81 -33.49
N ILE A 10 21.32 3.83 -33.96
CA ILE A 10 19.84 3.87 -33.93
C ILE A 10 19.32 3.33 -32.60
N PHE A 11 19.77 2.15 -32.17
CA PHE A 11 19.26 1.48 -30.98
C PHE A 11 20.08 1.75 -29.71
N GLY A 12 21.35 2.14 -29.83
CA GLY A 12 22.22 2.42 -28.69
C GLY A 12 21.65 3.47 -27.75
N PRO A 13 21.17 4.64 -28.23
CA PRO A 13 20.52 5.62 -27.38
C PRO A 13 19.28 5.08 -26.66
N VAL A 14 18.48 4.25 -27.33
CA VAL A 14 17.27 3.62 -26.73
C VAL A 14 17.66 2.63 -25.64
N ILE A 15 18.66 1.78 -25.89
CA ILE A 15 19.16 0.81 -24.91
C ILE A 15 19.72 1.54 -23.69
N VAL A 16 20.52 2.59 -23.90
CA VAL A 16 21.07 3.41 -22.82
C VAL A 16 19.95 4.07 -22.02
N ALA A 17 18.94 4.63 -22.67
CA ALA A 17 17.78 5.22 -21.98
C ALA A 17 17.04 4.19 -21.12
N CYS A 18 16.77 2.99 -21.64
CA CYS A 18 16.15 1.90 -20.88
C CYS A 18 16.98 1.49 -19.67
N VAL A 19 18.31 1.40 -19.82
CA VAL A 19 19.24 1.07 -18.72
C VAL A 19 19.23 2.18 -17.66
N LEU A 20 19.26 3.45 -18.06
CA LEU A 20 19.20 4.57 -17.14
C LEU A 20 17.88 4.59 -16.35
N VAL A 21 16.75 4.35 -17.00
CA VAL A 21 15.45 4.24 -16.32
C VAL A 21 15.45 3.06 -15.34
N ALA A 22 15.95 1.91 -15.75
CA ALA A 22 16.04 0.74 -14.86
C ALA A 22 16.93 1.03 -13.63
N LEU A 23 18.08 1.70 -13.82
CA LEU A 23 18.96 2.12 -12.74
C LEU A 23 18.23 3.08 -11.77
N VAL A 24 17.53 4.08 -12.30
CA VAL A 24 16.72 5.00 -11.49
C VAL A 24 15.70 4.23 -10.65
N LEU A 25 15.02 3.22 -11.18
CA LEU A 25 14.04 2.47 -10.40
C LEU A 25 14.65 1.57 -9.30
N VAL A 26 15.91 1.15 -9.46
CA VAL A 26 16.58 0.24 -8.50
C VAL A 26 17.35 1.00 -7.42
N ILE A 27 17.72 2.27 -7.65
CA ILE A 27 18.40 3.12 -6.66
C ILE A 27 17.49 3.35 -5.44
N PRO A 28 18.02 3.24 -4.20
CA PRO A 28 17.25 3.47 -2.97
C PRO A 28 17.00 4.96 -2.72
N TRP A 29 15.95 5.50 -3.33
CA TRP A 29 15.51 6.88 -3.11
C TRP A 29 14.96 7.06 -1.70
N HIS A 30 15.30 8.18 -1.08
CA HIS A 30 14.75 8.59 0.21
C HIS A 30 14.06 9.94 0.00
N GLU A 31 12.74 9.91 -0.12
CA GLU A 31 11.94 11.10 -0.32
C GLU A 31 11.22 11.49 0.96
N HIS A 32 11.23 12.79 1.24
CA HIS A 32 10.53 13.38 2.37
C HIS A 32 9.35 14.21 1.88
N HIS A 33 8.13 13.77 2.20
CA HIS A 33 6.91 14.49 1.86
C HIS A 33 6.78 15.75 2.72
N SER A 34 6.46 16.88 2.07
CA SER A 34 6.21 18.14 2.77
C SER A 34 4.99 18.02 3.71
N ASN A 35 4.93 18.85 4.75
CA ASN A 35 3.77 18.87 5.65
C ASN A 35 2.46 19.19 4.91
N LYS A 36 2.52 20.04 3.88
CA LYS A 36 1.38 20.37 3.02
C LYS A 36 0.90 19.17 2.20
N THR A 37 1.82 18.40 1.63
CA THR A 37 1.52 17.16 0.89
C THR A 37 0.88 16.13 1.81
N ILE A 38 1.43 15.93 3.01
CA ILE A 38 0.87 15.00 3.99
C ILE A 38 -0.52 15.45 4.45
N GLN A 39 -0.72 16.74 4.71
CA GLN A 39 -2.03 17.27 5.10
C GLN A 39 -3.09 17.05 4.02
N ARG A 40 -2.74 17.27 2.73
CA ARG A 40 -3.63 16.96 1.60
C ARG A 40 -3.93 15.47 1.51
N ALA A 41 -2.91 14.64 1.62
CA ALA A 41 -3.06 13.18 1.57
C ALA A 41 -3.93 12.64 2.71
N ALA A 42 -3.80 13.22 3.91
CA ALA A 42 -4.52 12.77 5.10
C ALA A 42 -6.05 12.86 4.95
N VAL A 43 -6.56 13.75 4.09
CA VAL A 43 -8.01 13.92 3.85
C VAL A 43 -8.42 13.63 2.40
N SER A 44 -7.51 13.14 1.56
CA SER A 44 -7.80 12.94 0.13
C SER A 44 -8.65 11.71 -0.16
N ILE A 45 -8.62 10.71 0.74
CA ILE A 45 -9.33 9.43 0.56
C ILE A 45 -8.93 8.72 -0.76
N SER A 46 -7.78 9.10 -1.32
CA SER A 46 -7.32 8.64 -2.63
C SER A 46 -6.90 7.16 -2.58
N PRO A 47 -7.29 6.34 -3.57
CA PRO A 47 -6.79 4.98 -3.72
C PRO A 47 -5.27 4.92 -3.84
N THR A 48 -4.65 5.96 -4.43
CA THR A 48 -3.20 6.08 -4.54
C THR A 48 -2.56 6.19 -3.16
N VAL A 49 -3.07 7.08 -2.29
CA VAL A 49 -2.60 7.20 -0.91
C VAL A 49 -2.86 5.91 -0.12
N PHE A 50 -3.99 5.24 -0.40
CA PHE A 50 -4.30 3.93 0.18
C PHE A 50 -3.29 2.85 -0.21
N LYS A 51 -2.72 2.87 -1.41
CA LYS A 51 -1.73 1.87 -1.88
C LYS A 51 -0.28 2.22 -1.56
N ASN A 52 0.04 3.50 -1.38
CA ASN A 52 1.39 3.97 -1.11
C ASN A 52 1.82 3.67 0.34
N LYS A 53 3.12 3.53 0.62
CA LYS A 53 3.65 3.29 1.99
C LYS A 53 4.34 4.51 2.55
N SER A 54 5.16 5.19 1.76
CA SER A 54 6.06 6.27 2.17
C SER A 54 5.30 7.41 2.86
N ILE A 55 4.23 7.92 2.25
CA ILE A 55 3.50 9.05 2.80
C ILE A 55 2.72 8.71 4.08
N LYS A 56 2.08 7.55 4.15
CA LYS A 56 1.35 7.13 5.35
C LYS A 56 2.30 6.80 6.49
N THR A 57 3.41 6.13 6.22
CA THR A 57 4.40 5.82 7.26
C THR A 57 5.08 7.09 7.77
N GLN A 58 5.38 8.06 6.89
CA GLN A 58 5.89 9.36 7.32
C GLN A 58 4.85 10.13 8.14
N ALA A 59 3.57 10.11 7.76
CA ALA A 59 2.52 10.80 8.49
C ALA A 59 2.29 10.19 9.88
N ILE A 60 2.05 8.88 9.95
CA ILE A 60 1.76 8.17 11.21
C ILE A 60 3.00 8.10 12.11
N GLY A 61 4.21 8.09 11.55
CA GLY A 61 5.45 8.12 12.32
C GLY A 61 5.83 9.48 12.92
N LYS A 62 5.16 10.57 12.52
CA LYS A 62 5.44 11.91 13.06
C LYS A 62 4.80 12.10 14.44
N LYS A 63 5.56 12.69 15.37
CA LYS A 63 5.02 13.20 16.64
C LYS A 63 4.23 14.50 16.45
N HIS A 64 4.67 15.36 15.53
CA HIS A 64 4.03 16.64 15.24
C HIS A 64 4.01 16.94 13.73
N PRO A 65 2.84 17.30 13.16
CA PRO A 65 1.51 17.11 13.74
C PRO A 65 1.22 15.61 13.98
N TYR A 66 0.51 15.30 15.07
CA TYR A 66 0.20 13.92 15.45
C TYR A 66 -0.94 13.37 14.60
N TYR A 67 -0.62 12.47 13.66
CA TYR A 67 -1.63 11.85 12.81
C TYR A 67 -2.18 10.57 13.45
N VAL A 68 -3.51 10.46 13.47
CA VAL A 68 -4.22 9.25 13.93
C VAL A 68 -4.87 8.60 12.72
N PRO A 69 -4.59 7.32 12.42
CA PRO A 69 -5.23 6.62 11.32
C PRO A 69 -6.70 6.34 11.62
N PHE A 70 -7.58 6.72 10.69
CA PHE A 70 -9.02 6.49 10.74
C PHE A 70 -9.38 5.51 9.62
N PHE A 71 -9.72 4.28 9.98
CA PHE A 71 -10.09 3.22 9.06
C PHE A 71 -11.61 3.15 8.93
N GLY A 72 -12.07 3.01 7.69
CA GLY A 72 -13.48 3.03 7.37
C GLY A 72 -13.75 2.67 5.91
N SER A 73 -14.81 3.25 5.35
CA SER A 73 -15.28 3.15 3.97
C SER A 73 -15.83 4.51 3.50
N SER A 74 -16.97 4.54 2.78
CA SER A 74 -17.55 5.75 2.18
C SER A 74 -17.96 6.85 3.17
N GLU A 75 -18.21 6.52 4.43
CA GLU A 75 -18.61 7.46 5.48
C GLU A 75 -17.53 8.51 5.78
N LEU A 76 -16.25 8.18 5.60
CA LEU A 76 -15.16 9.16 5.75
C LEU A 76 -15.17 10.24 4.66
N ASN A 77 -15.86 10.00 3.54
CA ASN A 77 -15.94 10.95 2.43
C ASN A 77 -17.04 12.00 2.62
N ARG A 78 -17.92 11.82 3.61
CA ARG A 78 -19.02 12.74 3.87
C ARG A 78 -18.52 13.91 4.72
N MET A 79 -17.88 14.87 4.06
CA MET A 79 -17.38 16.08 4.72
C MET A 79 -18.52 17.03 5.09
N ASP A 80 -18.56 17.41 6.36
CA ASP A 80 -19.44 18.44 6.91
C ASP A 80 -18.74 19.16 8.07
N ARG A 81 -19.44 20.11 8.72
CA ARG A 81 -18.88 20.92 9.82
C ARG A 81 -18.51 20.11 11.06
N PHE A 82 -19.11 18.93 11.22
CA PHE A 82 -18.93 18.02 12.36
C PHE A 82 -18.01 16.84 12.01
N HIS A 83 -17.56 16.73 10.75
CA HIS A 83 -16.65 15.69 10.31
C HIS A 83 -15.36 15.69 11.18
N PRO A 84 -14.85 14.52 11.61
CA PRO A 84 -13.70 14.46 12.52
C PRO A 84 -12.47 15.23 12.03
N ALA A 85 -12.22 15.26 10.72
CA ALA A 85 -11.11 16.04 10.16
C ALA A 85 -11.28 17.56 10.32
N VAL A 86 -12.52 18.07 10.21
CA VAL A 86 -12.85 19.49 10.37
C VAL A 86 -12.77 19.87 11.85
N MET A 87 -13.39 19.07 12.72
CA MET A 87 -13.37 19.28 14.17
C MET A 87 -11.94 19.21 14.72
N ALA A 88 -11.15 18.23 14.30
CA ALA A 88 -9.76 18.10 14.72
C ALA A 88 -8.89 19.27 14.24
N ALA A 89 -9.07 19.71 12.99
CA ALA A 89 -8.35 20.87 12.46
C ALA A 89 -8.57 22.14 13.28
N ARG A 90 -9.80 22.34 13.78
CA ARG A 90 -10.20 23.54 14.52
C ARG A 90 -9.93 23.47 16.02
N TYR A 91 -10.15 22.32 16.65
CA TYR A 91 -10.25 22.22 18.12
C TYR A 91 -9.30 21.21 18.78
N HIS A 92 -8.51 20.45 18.03
CA HIS A 92 -7.66 19.39 18.61
C HIS A 92 -6.21 19.42 18.12
N HIS A 93 -5.32 18.82 18.92
CA HIS A 93 -3.88 18.71 18.64
C HIS A 93 -3.48 17.47 17.82
N TYR A 94 -4.46 16.68 17.37
CA TYR A 94 -4.23 15.58 16.42
C TYR A 94 -4.87 15.89 15.06
N ARG A 95 -4.51 15.10 14.05
CA ARG A 95 -5.09 15.16 12.71
C ARG A 95 -5.51 13.75 12.27
N PRO A 96 -6.76 13.53 11.86
CA PRO A 96 -7.14 12.27 11.22
C PRO A 96 -6.35 12.06 9.93
N PHE A 97 -5.92 10.82 9.70
CA PHE A 97 -5.46 10.33 8.40
C PHE A 97 -6.47 9.30 7.92
N LEU A 98 -7.27 9.67 6.92
CA LEU A 98 -8.45 8.94 6.50
C LEU A 98 -8.08 7.80 5.54
N PHE A 99 -8.35 6.58 5.96
CA PHE A 99 -8.26 5.36 5.18
C PHE A 99 -9.65 4.78 5.02
N GLY A 100 -10.40 5.23 4.03
CA GLY A 100 -11.73 4.67 3.79
C GLY A 100 -12.39 5.34 2.61
N ALA A 101 -12.72 4.52 1.63
CA ALA A 101 -13.48 4.89 0.44
C ALA A 101 -14.49 3.77 0.14
N LYS A 102 -15.49 4.04 -0.71
CA LYS A 102 -16.55 3.08 -1.06
C LYS A 102 -15.96 1.72 -1.43
N GLY A 103 -16.33 0.67 -0.69
CA GLY A 103 -15.89 -0.70 -0.95
C GLY A 103 -14.62 -1.13 -0.21
N THR A 104 -13.93 -0.22 0.50
CA THR A 104 -12.95 -0.64 1.52
C THR A 104 -13.70 -1.28 2.69
N GLN A 105 -13.27 -2.49 3.06
CA GLN A 105 -13.78 -3.30 4.17
C GLN A 105 -12.57 -3.85 4.96
N SER A 106 -12.79 -4.75 5.92
CA SER A 106 -11.75 -5.24 6.83
C SER A 106 -10.50 -5.81 6.14
N LEU A 107 -10.63 -6.53 5.02
CA LEU A 107 -9.48 -7.18 4.38
C LEU A 107 -8.54 -6.21 3.65
N PRO A 108 -9.00 -5.30 2.76
CA PRO A 108 -8.14 -4.21 2.27
C PRO A 108 -7.51 -3.39 3.40
N GLN A 109 -8.24 -3.15 4.49
CA GLN A 109 -7.72 -2.41 5.64
C GLN A 109 -6.62 -3.18 6.37
N LEU A 110 -6.72 -4.50 6.50
CA LEU A 110 -5.65 -5.34 7.04
C LEU A 110 -4.35 -5.17 6.25
N PHE A 111 -4.41 -5.27 4.92
CA PHE A 111 -3.25 -5.08 4.06
C PHE A 111 -2.69 -3.67 4.17
N ASN A 112 -3.55 -2.65 4.22
CA ASN A 112 -3.15 -1.27 4.44
C ASN A 112 -2.44 -1.06 5.79
N MET A 113 -2.98 -1.62 6.88
CA MET A 113 -2.37 -1.58 8.22
C MET A 113 -1.00 -2.24 8.24
N ASN A 114 -0.83 -3.37 7.56
CA ASN A 114 0.45 -4.07 7.47
C ASN A 114 1.56 -3.21 6.86
N MET A 115 1.23 -2.24 5.99
CA MET A 115 2.22 -1.33 5.40
C MET A 115 2.82 -0.33 6.39
N MET A 116 2.16 -0.11 7.53
CA MET A 116 2.53 0.89 8.54
C MET A 116 2.53 0.32 9.97
N SER A 117 2.63 -1.01 10.11
CA SER A 117 2.54 -1.72 11.39
C SER A 117 3.55 -1.21 12.43
N ALA A 118 4.78 -0.91 12.00
CA ALA A 118 5.81 -0.36 12.87
C ALA A 118 5.44 1.02 13.44
N GLN A 119 4.88 1.91 12.62
CA GLN A 119 4.46 3.26 13.01
C GLN A 119 3.19 3.26 13.86
N MET A 120 2.35 2.23 13.70
CA MET A 120 1.13 2.06 14.50
C MET A 120 1.40 1.48 15.89
N LYS A 121 2.60 0.99 16.18
CA LYS A 121 2.94 0.38 17.47
C LYS A 121 2.75 1.40 18.61
N ASN A 122 1.95 1.03 19.61
CA ASN A 122 1.58 1.87 20.76
C ASN A 122 0.84 3.18 20.37
N GLY A 123 0.36 3.29 19.13
CA GLY A 123 -0.44 4.42 18.66
C GLY A 123 -1.94 4.20 18.89
N LYS A 124 -2.72 5.27 18.80
CA LYS A 124 -4.18 5.19 18.73
C LYS A 124 -4.63 5.04 17.28
N ALA A 125 -5.77 4.38 17.07
CA ALA A 125 -6.43 4.29 15.78
C ALA A 125 -7.95 4.36 15.98
N VAL A 126 -8.66 4.79 14.95
CA VAL A 126 -10.12 4.69 14.89
C VAL A 126 -10.47 3.71 13.80
N PHE A 127 -11.35 2.74 14.09
CA PHE A 127 -11.81 1.76 13.11
C PHE A 127 -13.34 1.74 13.13
N ILE A 128 -13.96 2.23 12.05
CA ILE A 128 -15.41 2.27 11.88
C ILE A 128 -15.83 0.91 11.32
N ILE A 129 -16.76 0.22 11.99
CA ILE A 129 -17.31 -1.05 11.54
C ILE A 129 -18.71 -0.81 11.03
N SER A 130 -18.91 -0.96 9.71
CA SER A 130 -20.24 -0.82 9.09
C SER A 130 -20.93 -2.18 8.98
N PRO A 131 -22.18 -2.33 9.48
CA PRO A 131 -22.93 -3.57 9.36
C PRO A 131 -23.12 -4.04 7.91
N GLN A 132 -23.16 -3.10 6.96
CA GLN A 132 -23.31 -3.39 5.53
C GLN A 132 -22.11 -4.17 4.93
N TRP A 133 -20.99 -4.30 5.65
CA TRP A 133 -19.86 -5.11 5.21
C TRP A 133 -20.11 -6.62 5.37
N PHE A 134 -21.03 -7.01 6.25
CA PHE A 134 -21.27 -8.40 6.67
C PHE A 134 -22.35 -9.09 5.81
N VAL A 135 -22.24 -8.95 4.50
CA VAL A 135 -23.06 -9.70 3.54
C VAL A 135 -22.53 -11.11 3.34
N LYS A 136 -23.39 -12.05 2.90
CA LYS A 136 -23.07 -13.49 2.80
C LYS A 136 -21.80 -13.78 1.98
N GLN A 137 -21.56 -13.02 0.91
CA GLN A 137 -20.40 -13.18 0.03
C GLN A 137 -19.16 -12.41 0.51
N GLY A 138 -19.32 -11.50 1.48
CA GLY A 138 -18.28 -10.58 1.95
C GLY A 138 -17.85 -9.57 0.90
N VAL A 139 -16.59 -9.12 0.99
CA VAL A 139 -16.01 -8.14 0.06
C VAL A 139 -16.03 -8.63 -1.38
N LEU A 140 -16.49 -7.78 -2.30
CA LEU A 140 -16.47 -8.06 -3.74
C LEU A 140 -15.02 -8.10 -4.26
N PRO A 141 -14.63 -9.06 -5.11
CA PRO A 141 -13.28 -9.14 -5.67
C PRO A 141 -12.84 -7.86 -6.39
N ALA A 142 -13.74 -7.22 -7.14
CA ALA A 142 -13.44 -5.97 -7.85
C ALA A 142 -13.11 -4.83 -6.87
N ALA A 143 -13.86 -4.70 -5.78
CA ALA A 143 -13.59 -3.71 -4.74
C ALA A 143 -12.27 -4.01 -4.00
N PHE A 144 -11.98 -5.28 -3.72
CA PHE A 144 -10.69 -5.68 -3.15
C PHE A 144 -9.53 -5.27 -4.06
N LYS A 145 -9.55 -5.70 -5.34
CA LYS A 145 -8.48 -5.39 -6.32
C LYS A 145 -8.29 -3.89 -6.56
N TYR A 146 -9.34 -3.10 -6.39
CA TYR A 146 -9.27 -1.66 -6.57
C TYR A 146 -8.41 -0.98 -5.49
N TYR A 147 -8.48 -1.41 -4.24
CA TYR A 147 -7.70 -0.82 -3.13
C TYR A 147 -6.46 -1.62 -2.76
N ASP A 148 -6.46 -2.92 -3.00
CA ASP A 148 -5.31 -3.78 -2.81
C ASP A 148 -4.22 -3.51 -3.87
N GLY A 149 -2.98 -3.84 -3.53
CA GLY A 149 -1.84 -3.68 -4.40
C GLY A 149 -0.73 -4.68 -4.10
N THR A 150 0.03 -5.05 -5.13
CA THR A 150 1.16 -5.99 -5.03
C THR A 150 2.10 -5.64 -3.88
N TYR A 151 2.33 -4.34 -3.62
CA TYR A 151 3.21 -3.91 -2.56
C TYR A 151 2.73 -4.32 -1.16
N ALA A 152 1.46 -4.07 -0.85
CA ALA A 152 0.85 -4.44 0.44
C ALA A 152 0.85 -5.98 0.63
N ASN A 153 0.54 -6.72 -0.44
CA ASN A 153 0.55 -8.18 -0.43
C ASN A 153 1.94 -8.76 -0.15
N LEU A 154 2.98 -8.25 -0.81
CA LEU A 154 4.34 -8.72 -0.60
C LEU A 154 4.85 -8.38 0.81
N LEU A 155 4.53 -7.18 1.32
CA LEU A 155 4.86 -6.80 2.69
C LEU A 155 4.20 -7.73 3.71
N TRP A 156 2.93 -8.10 3.50
CA TRP A 156 2.26 -9.10 4.34
C TRP A 156 2.88 -10.49 4.18
N LEU A 157 3.16 -10.96 2.95
CA LEU A 157 3.79 -12.27 2.70
C LEU A 157 5.16 -12.40 3.37
N LYS A 158 5.95 -11.31 3.41
CA LYS A 158 7.26 -11.27 4.06
C LYS A 158 7.18 -11.61 5.55
N GLN A 159 6.11 -11.18 6.23
CA GLN A 159 5.89 -11.39 7.66
C GLN A 159 4.92 -12.55 7.99
N ALA A 160 4.25 -13.13 6.99
CA ALA A 160 3.22 -14.14 7.21
C ALA A 160 3.80 -15.41 7.87
N ASN A 161 3.13 -15.90 8.92
CA ASN A 161 3.49 -17.11 9.62
C ASN A 161 2.60 -18.28 9.16
N PRO A 162 3.14 -19.29 8.45
CA PRO A 162 2.34 -20.42 7.96
C PRO A 162 1.74 -21.28 9.08
N ARG A 163 2.22 -21.16 10.33
CA ARG A 163 1.66 -21.84 11.50
C ARG A 163 0.50 -21.08 12.13
N SER A 164 0.32 -19.80 11.80
CA SER A 164 -0.76 -18.96 12.33
C SER A 164 -2.09 -19.28 11.62
N PRO A 165 -3.16 -19.66 12.34
CA PRO A 165 -4.47 -19.86 11.72
C PRO A 165 -4.99 -18.58 11.04
N TYR A 166 -4.64 -17.41 11.59
CA TYR A 166 -5.00 -16.11 11.02
C TYR A 166 -4.31 -15.85 9.68
N ASP A 167 -3.01 -16.12 9.58
CA ASP A 167 -2.29 -15.92 8.32
C ASP A 167 -2.71 -16.94 7.27
N ARG A 168 -2.99 -18.18 7.68
CA ARG A 168 -3.57 -19.19 6.77
C ARG A 168 -4.93 -18.76 6.25
N TYR A 169 -5.78 -18.17 7.09
CA TYR A 169 -7.08 -17.63 6.66
C TYR A 169 -6.91 -16.44 5.71
N THR A 170 -6.04 -15.47 6.06
CA THR A 170 -5.72 -14.32 5.21
C THR A 170 -5.21 -14.77 3.84
N ALA A 171 -4.33 -15.78 3.81
CA ALA A 171 -3.80 -16.37 2.58
C ALA A 171 -4.90 -16.99 1.70
N LYS A 172 -5.83 -17.74 2.30
CA LYS A 172 -6.98 -18.31 1.59
C LYS A 172 -7.85 -17.22 0.96
N ARG A 173 -8.17 -16.17 1.73
CA ARG A 173 -8.97 -15.04 1.24
C ARG A 173 -8.25 -14.26 0.14
N LEU A 174 -6.94 -14.03 0.29
CA LEU A 174 -6.13 -13.35 -0.70
C LEU A 174 -6.15 -14.09 -2.05
N ASN A 175 -5.96 -15.42 -2.03
CA ASN A 175 -6.07 -16.25 -3.23
C ASN A 175 -7.46 -16.19 -3.87
N GLN A 176 -8.52 -16.32 -3.06
CA GLN A 176 -9.91 -16.25 -3.55
C GLN A 176 -10.22 -14.91 -4.24
N LEU A 177 -9.64 -13.80 -3.77
CA LEU A 177 -9.94 -12.47 -4.28
C LEU A 177 -9.05 -12.05 -5.45
N LEU A 178 -7.78 -12.47 -5.47
CA LEU A 178 -6.87 -12.17 -6.59
C LEU A 178 -7.12 -13.07 -7.81
N GLY A 179 -7.42 -14.35 -7.57
CA GLY A 179 -7.39 -15.41 -8.59
C GLY A 179 -6.01 -16.06 -8.71
N ASP A 180 -5.89 -17.09 -9.54
CA ASP A 180 -4.75 -18.02 -9.56
C ASP A 180 -3.48 -17.53 -10.28
N ASN A 181 -3.38 -16.23 -10.57
CA ASN A 181 -2.34 -15.70 -11.45
C ASN A 181 -1.22 -14.97 -10.69
N GLY A 182 0.03 -15.31 -11.02
CA GLY A 182 1.22 -14.59 -10.58
C GLY A 182 1.86 -15.08 -9.26
N THR A 183 2.97 -14.45 -8.89
CA THR A 183 3.80 -14.91 -7.74
C THR A 183 3.11 -14.73 -6.40
N VAL A 184 2.36 -13.64 -6.21
CA VAL A 184 1.63 -13.38 -4.95
C VAL A 184 0.65 -14.51 -4.62
N GLY A 185 -0.14 -14.96 -5.61
CA GLY A 185 -1.08 -16.07 -5.41
C GLY A 185 -0.37 -17.40 -5.17
N SER A 186 0.76 -17.65 -5.82
CA SER A 186 1.57 -18.85 -5.55
C SER A 186 2.09 -18.89 -4.10
N ASP A 187 2.64 -17.77 -3.62
CA ASP A 187 3.19 -17.66 -2.27
C ASP A 187 2.08 -17.71 -1.21
N ALA A 188 0.95 -17.04 -1.46
CA ALA A 188 -0.22 -17.14 -0.58
C ALA A 188 -0.78 -18.57 -0.53
N ARG A 189 -0.77 -19.35 -1.62
CA ARG A 189 -1.19 -20.77 -1.58
C ARG A 189 -0.29 -21.61 -0.67
N LYS A 190 1.02 -21.37 -0.67
CA LYS A 190 1.95 -22.04 0.25
C LYS A 190 1.58 -21.74 1.70
N ILE A 191 1.40 -20.46 2.04
CA ILE A 191 0.97 -20.03 3.39
C ILE A 191 -0.38 -20.66 3.76
N ALA A 192 -1.37 -20.64 2.87
CA ALA A 192 -2.70 -21.25 3.11
C ALA A 192 -2.60 -22.75 3.44
N ALA A 193 -1.70 -23.47 2.76
CA ALA A 193 -1.40 -24.88 2.99
C ALA A 193 -0.56 -25.14 4.25
N GLY A 194 -0.17 -24.11 5.01
CA GLY A 194 0.70 -24.24 6.17
C GLY A 194 2.17 -24.48 5.82
N LYS A 195 2.56 -24.23 4.56
CA LYS A 195 3.93 -24.39 4.07
C LYS A 195 4.68 -23.06 4.16
N SER A 196 5.92 -23.09 4.63
CA SER A 196 6.79 -21.92 4.63
C SER A 196 7.26 -21.55 3.23
N LEU A 197 7.43 -20.25 2.99
CA LEU A 197 8.14 -19.73 1.83
C LEU A 197 9.63 -20.09 1.93
N ASN A 198 10.16 -20.67 0.86
CA ASN A 198 11.57 -21.07 0.80
C ASN A 198 12.48 -19.85 0.60
N SER A 199 13.81 -20.06 0.60
CA SER A 199 14.77 -18.97 0.47
C SER A 199 14.63 -18.21 -0.85
N TRP A 200 14.32 -18.89 -1.95
CA TRP A 200 14.11 -18.25 -3.25
C TRP A 200 12.86 -17.37 -3.27
N ASP A 201 11.75 -17.86 -2.71
CA ASP A 201 10.51 -17.09 -2.56
C ASP A 201 10.78 -15.81 -1.77
N ARG A 202 11.51 -15.92 -0.65
CA ARG A 202 11.85 -14.79 0.22
C ARG A 202 12.77 -13.79 -0.48
N SER A 203 13.79 -14.26 -1.20
CA SER A 203 14.68 -13.38 -1.97
C SER A 203 13.92 -12.63 -3.06
N LEU A 204 13.02 -13.31 -3.77
CA LEU A 204 12.18 -12.68 -4.80
C LEU A 204 11.21 -11.66 -4.20
N ILE A 205 10.58 -11.98 -3.07
CA ILE A 205 9.71 -11.06 -2.33
C ILE A 205 10.48 -9.81 -1.89
N ASN A 206 11.66 -9.97 -1.31
CA ASN A 206 12.49 -8.86 -0.86
C ASN A 206 12.90 -7.96 -2.04
N PHE A 207 13.40 -8.55 -3.12
CA PHE A 207 13.76 -7.79 -4.33
C PHE A 207 12.57 -6.96 -4.87
N LYS A 208 11.38 -7.57 -4.95
CA LYS A 208 10.18 -6.86 -5.39
C LYS A 208 9.73 -5.77 -4.43
N ILE A 209 9.86 -6.00 -3.12
CA ILE A 209 9.57 -4.99 -2.08
C ILE A 209 10.50 -3.80 -2.25
N ASP A 210 11.79 -4.03 -2.46
CA ASP A 210 12.78 -2.96 -2.60
C ASP A 210 12.50 -2.12 -3.86
N LEU A 211 12.21 -2.77 -4.99
CA LEU A 211 11.81 -2.08 -6.22
C LEU A 211 10.53 -1.24 -6.04
N LEU A 212 9.50 -1.81 -5.41
CA LEU A 212 8.24 -1.12 -5.16
C LEU A 212 8.41 0.01 -4.14
N GLN A 213 9.30 -0.14 -3.17
CA GLN A 213 9.64 0.90 -2.21
C GLN A 213 10.30 2.10 -2.91
N ASN A 214 11.23 1.85 -3.83
CA ASN A 214 11.89 2.91 -4.59
C ASN A 214 10.89 3.65 -5.49
N GLN A 215 10.00 2.92 -6.17
CA GLN A 215 8.91 3.50 -6.95
C GLN A 215 7.97 4.33 -6.09
N ASP A 216 7.56 3.81 -4.94
CA ASP A 216 6.69 4.53 -4.01
C ASP A 216 7.36 5.80 -3.48
N ASN A 217 8.66 5.77 -3.16
CA ASN A 217 9.39 6.95 -2.73
C ASN A 217 9.45 8.02 -3.83
N LEU A 218 9.75 7.63 -5.08
CA LEU A 218 9.82 8.56 -6.22
C LEU A 218 8.47 9.18 -6.61
N PHE A 219 7.41 8.37 -6.69
CA PHE A 219 6.19 8.76 -7.39
C PHE A 219 5.01 9.09 -6.47
N SER A 220 5.05 8.72 -5.19
CA SER A 220 3.91 8.92 -4.29
C SER A 220 3.52 10.39 -4.09
N GLY A 221 4.49 11.30 -4.03
CA GLY A 221 4.26 12.73 -3.82
C GLY A 221 3.71 13.44 -5.05
N LEU A 222 4.08 12.99 -6.25
CA LEU A 222 3.65 13.60 -7.53
C LEU A 222 2.13 13.48 -7.71
N ASN A 223 1.58 12.30 -7.42
CA ASN A 223 0.16 11.98 -7.60
C ASN A 223 -0.80 12.67 -6.60
N ILE A 224 -0.27 13.39 -5.61
CA ILE A 224 -1.06 14.09 -4.57
C ILE A 224 -1.09 15.60 -4.84
N ASN A 225 -0.09 16.10 -5.55
CA ASN A 225 0.04 17.51 -5.89
C ASN A 225 -0.62 17.86 -7.24
N SER A 226 -1.05 16.85 -8.00
CA SER A 226 -1.81 16.99 -9.26
C SER A 226 -3.28 17.29 -9.01
#